data_AF-A0A7H8PIE9-F1
#
_entry.id   AF-A0A7H8PIE9-F1
#
_cell.length_a   1.000
_cell.length_b   1.000
_cell.length_c   1.000
_cell.angle_alpha   90.00
_cell.angle_beta   90.00
_cell.angle_gamma   90.00
#
_symmetry.space_group_name_H-M   'P 1'
#
loop_
_entity.id
_entity.type
_entity.pdbx_description
1 polymer ?
#
loop_
_entity_poly.entity_id
_entity_poly.type
_entity_poly.pdbx_seq_one_letter_code
_entity_poly.pdbx_strand_id
1 'polypeptide(L)' 'MKKQLLDLATAIHTVKVARTLDYDIVQLSLNQIGTFRRKIKNMDSSQHDELLDKINTWAATPPIVTEGDILELRLNLR' A
#
# COMPACT_ATOMS: atom_id res chain seq x y z
N MET A 1 6.53 5.06 13.01
CA MET A 1 7.39 4.52 11.93
C MET A 1 6.81 3.23 11.34
N LYS A 2 7.09 2.02 11.86
CA LYS A 2 6.58 0.76 11.28
C LYS A 2 5.06 0.73 11.06
N LYS A 3 4.29 1.18 12.06
CA LYS A 3 2.82 1.27 11.96
C LYS A 3 2.37 2.19 10.83
N GLN A 4 3.00 3.35 10.64
CA GLN A 4 2.63 4.31 9.59
C GLN A 4 2.86 3.74 8.19
N LEU A 5 4.00 3.06 7.97
CA LEU A 5 4.26 2.40 6.69
C LEU A 5 3.26 1.27 6.43
N LEU A 6 2.91 0.49 7.46
CA LEU A 6 1.95 -0.60 7.34
C LEU A 6 0.55 -0.09 7.04
N ASP A 7 0.12 0.97 7.74
CA ASP A 7 -1.17 1.62 7.54
C ASP A 7 -1.26 2.18 6.10
N LEU A 8 -0.21 2.85 5.62
CA LEU A 8 -0.12 3.38 4.26
C LEU A 8 -0.17 2.27 3.20
N ALA A 9 0.68 1.24 3.33
CA ALA A 9 0.71 0.13 2.38
C ALA A 9 -0.63 -0.63 2.34
N THR A 10 -1.30 -0.77 3.49
CA THR A 10 -2.62 -1.41 3.57
C THR A 10 -3.69 -0.55 2.90
N ALA A 11 -3.67 0.77 3.10
CA ALA A 11 -4.61 1.67 2.42
C ALA A 11 -4.44 1.61 0.88
N ILE A 12 -3.19 1.66 0.39
CA ILE A 12 -2.88 1.54 -1.04
C ILE A 12 -3.38 0.21 -1.61
N HIS A 13 -3.13 -0.89 -0.90
CA HIS A 13 -3.63 -2.21 -1.28
C HIS A 13 -5.15 -2.20 -1.45
N THR A 14 -5.87 -1.71 -0.44
CA THR A 14 -7.34 -1.68 -0.44
C THR A 14 -7.87 -0.85 -1.60
N VAL A 15 -7.31 0.34 -1.86
CA VAL A 15 -7.74 1.18 -3.00
C VAL A 15 -7.47 0.48 -4.33
N LYS A 16 -6.27 -0.12 -4.52
CA LYS A 16 -5.94 -0.83 -5.77
C LYS A 16 -6.92 -1.97 -6.06
N VAL A 17 -7.26 -2.76 -5.05
CA VAL A 17 -8.21 -3.87 -5.19
C VAL A 17 -9.63 -3.37 -5.41
N ALA A 18 -10.05 -2.30 -4.73
CA ALA A 18 -11.39 -1.73 -4.89
C ALA A 18 -11.64 -1.13 -6.29
N ARG A 19 -10.58 -0.75 -7.01
CA ARG A 19 -10.66 -0.09 -8.33
C ARG A 19 -10.68 -1.04 -9.52
N THR A 20 -10.60 -2.34 -9.29
CA THR A 20 -10.47 -3.30 -10.38
C THR A 20 -11.29 -4.56 -10.10
N LEU A 21 -11.83 -5.15 -11.17
CA LEU A 21 -12.39 -6.50 -11.16
C LEU A 21 -11.40 -7.53 -11.73
N ASP A 22 -10.23 -7.07 -12.17
CA ASP A 22 -9.18 -7.91 -12.73
C ASP A 22 -8.47 -8.70 -11.61
N TYR A 23 -8.63 -10.02 -11.65
CA TYR A 23 -8.08 -10.95 -10.69
C TYR A 23 -6.54 -10.91 -10.63
N ASP A 24 -5.87 -10.69 -11.76
CA ASP A 24 -4.41 -10.67 -11.82
C ASP A 24 -3.87 -9.44 -11.08
N ILE A 25 -4.53 -8.28 -11.24
CA ILE A 25 -4.19 -7.06 -10.49
C ILE A 25 -4.41 -7.27 -8.98
N VAL A 26 -5.50 -7.95 -8.60
CA VAL A 26 -5.76 -8.27 -7.19
C VAL A 26 -4.67 -9.17 -6.62
N GLN A 27 -4.28 -10.23 -7.34
CA GLN A 27 -3.22 -11.14 -6.91
C GLN A 27 -1.85 -10.46 -6.82
N LEU A 28 -1.49 -9.65 -7.81
CA LEU A 28 -0.27 -8.83 -7.77
C LEU A 28 -0.27 -7.90 -6.55
N SER A 29 -1.40 -7.26 -6.27
CA SER A 29 -1.56 -6.37 -5.11
C SER A 29 -1.41 -7.12 -3.78
N LEU A 30 -2.01 -8.31 -3.65
CA LEU A 30 -1.90 -9.19 -2.48
C LEU A 30 -0.45 -9.64 -2.23
N ASN A 31 0.26 -10.04 -3.29
CA ASN A 31 1.65 -10.44 -3.20
C ASN A 31 2.56 -9.28 -2.77
N GLN A 32 2.28 -8.08 -3.30
CA GLN A 32 3.05 -6.89 -2.98
C GLN A 32 2.85 -6.44 -1.53
N ILE A 33 1.61 -6.38 -1.02
CA ILE A 33 1.36 -6.05 0.39
C ILE A 33 1.95 -7.09 1.34
N GLY A 34 1.91 -8.38 0.98
CA GLY A 34 2.58 -9.44 1.73
C GLY A 34 4.09 -9.22 1.83
N THR A 35 4.72 -8.78 0.74
CA THR A 35 6.15 -8.44 0.70
C THR A 35 6.46 -7.22 1.56
N PHE A 36 5.68 -6.15 1.47
CA PHE A 36 5.86 -4.97 2.33
C PHE A 36 5.68 -5.29 3.80
N ARG A 37 4.67 -6.08 4.17
CA ARG A 37 4.45 -6.53 5.57
C ARG A 37 5.68 -7.23 6.14
N ARG A 38 6.29 -8.15 5.39
CA ARG A 38 7.51 -8.85 5.81
C ARG A 38 8.70 -7.88 5.95
N LYS A 39 8.90 -7.00 4.97
CA LYS A 39 9.99 -6.01 5.00
C LYS A 39 9.83 -5.04 6.17
N ILE A 40 8.66 -4.45 6.36
CA ILE A 40 8.37 -3.52 7.46
C ILE A 40 8.54 -4.20 8.83
N LYS A 41 8.12 -5.47 8.97
CA LYS A 41 8.30 -6.22 10.21
C LYS A 41 9.79 -6.30 10.58
N ASN A 42 10.64 -6.61 9.61
CA ASN A 42 12.06 -6.88 9.82
C ASN A 42 12.97 -5.66 9.64
N MET A 43 12.44 -4.51 9.24
CA MET A 43 13.26 -3.33 8.96
C MET A 43 13.89 -2.73 10.22
N ASP A 44 15.05 -2.12 10.06
CA ASP A 44 15.63 -1.15 11.00
C ASP A 44 15.19 0.29 10.68
N SER A 45 15.61 1.26 11.49
CA SER A 45 15.25 2.67 11.29
C SER A 45 15.87 3.29 10.04
N SER A 46 17.03 2.80 9.58
CA SER A 46 17.74 3.33 8.41
C SER A 46 17.05 2.98 7.10
N GLN A 47 16.29 1.88 7.08
CA GLN A 47 15.53 1.39 5.93
C GLN A 47 14.15 2.03 5.77
N HIS A 48 13.77 2.92 6.68
CA HIS A 48 12.44 3.52 6.68
C HIS A 48 12.14 4.28 5.39
N ASP A 49 13.04 5.17 4.99
CA ASP A 49 12.81 6.07 3.84
C ASP A 49 12.87 5.30 2.51
N GLU A 50 13.74 4.30 2.43
CA GLU A 50 13.79 3.37 1.30
C GLU A 50 12.46 2.60 1.13
N LEU A 51 11.88 2.13 2.25
CA LEU A 51 10.60 1.43 2.20
C LEU A 51 9.44 2.36 1.90
N LEU A 52 9.46 3.58 2.42
CA LEU A 52 8.48 4.61 2.10
C LEU A 52 8.49 4.91 0.60
N ASP A 53 9.67 5.11 0.01
CA ASP A 53 9.83 5.39 -1.42
C ASP A 53 9.30 4.24 -2.30
N LYS A 54 9.58 2.99 -1.90
CA LYS A 54 9.03 1.81 -2.59
C LYS A 54 7.51 1.72 -2.50
N ILE A 55 6.92 2.09 -1.37
CA ILE A 55 5.46 2.11 -1.20
C ILE A 55 4.84 3.23 -2.05
N ASN A 56 5.45 4.41 -2.08
CA ASN A 56 5.00 5.53 -2.92
C ASN A 56 5.11 5.21 -4.41
N THR A 57 6.22 4.60 -4.82
CA THR A 57 6.41 4.09 -6.19
C THR A 57 5.29 3.10 -6.54
N TRP A 58 4.95 2.18 -5.64
CA TRP A 58 3.84 1.26 -5.84
C TRP A 58 2.49 1.96 -5.93
N ALA A 59 2.24 3.02 -5.15
CA ALA A 59 1.03 3.84 -5.28
C ALA A 59 0.92 4.46 -6.69
N ALA A 60 2.05 4.88 -7.26
CA ALA A 60 2.14 5.48 -8.59
C ALA A 60 2.05 4.46 -9.76
N THR A 61 2.12 3.15 -9.50
CA THR A 61 1.89 2.16 -10.57
C THR A 61 0.39 1.93 -10.80
N PRO A 62 -0.07 1.65 -12.04
CA PRO A 62 -1.46 1.30 -12.29
C PRO A 62 -1.94 0.08 -11.48
N PRO A 63 -3.15 0.11 -10.90
CA PRO A 63 -4.04 1.26 -10.75
C PRO A 63 -3.44 2.32 -9.82
N ILE A 64 -3.38 3.58 -10.28
CA ILE A 64 -2.77 4.68 -9.53
C ILE A 64 -3.61 4.98 -8.29
N VAL A 65 -2.94 5.18 -7.15
CA VAL A 65 -3.54 5.56 -5.87
C VAL A 65 -3.03 6.95 -5.46
N THR A 66 -3.96 7.87 -5.26
CA THR A 66 -3.73 9.23 -4.79
C THR A 66 -4.07 9.36 -3.31
N GLU A 67 -3.67 10.47 -2.69
CA GLU A 67 -4.05 10.79 -1.31
C GLU A 67 -5.57 10.96 -1.15
N GLY A 68 -6.24 11.54 -2.15
CA GLY A 68 -7.71 11.68 -2.17
C GLY A 68 -8.42 10.34 -2.05
N ASP A 69 -7.93 9.32 -2.76
CA ASP A 69 -8.50 7.98 -2.74
C ASP A 69 -8.41 7.33 -1.36
N ILE A 70 -7.29 7.57 -0.67
CA ILE A 70 -7.05 7.06 0.69
C ILE A 70 -7.96 7.78 1.70
N LEU A 71 -8.21 9.08 1.51
CA LEU A 71 -9.12 9.86 2.35
C LEU A 71 -10.57 9.40 2.18
N GLU A 72 -11.02 9.18 0.94
CA GLU A 72 -12.35 8.65 0.64
C GLU A 72 -12.58 7.28 1.29
N LEU A 73 -11.59 6.38 1.20
CA LEU A 73 -11.64 5.07 1.85
C LEU A 73 -11.89 5.20 3.37
N ARG A 74 -11.19 6.13 4.03
CA ARG A 74 -11.31 6.33 5.49
C ARG A 74 -12.65 6.90 5.92
N LEU A 75 -13.30 7.69 5.07
CA LEU A 75 -14.65 8.20 5.33
C LEU A 75 -15.69 7.09 5.24
N ASN A 76 -15.53 6.15 4.31
CA ASN A 76 -16.46 5.04 4.09
C ASN A 76 -16.33 3.88 5.10
N LEU A 77 -15.30 3.87 5.93
CA LEU A 77 -15.06 2.85 6.97
C LEU A 77 -15.49 3.27 8.39
N ARG A 78 -16.08 4.46 8.53
CA ARG A 78 -16.66 4.97 9.78
C ARG A 78 -18.16 4.73 9.83
#